data_AF-A0A672YCD9-F1
#
_entry.id   AF-A0A672YCD9-F1
#
_cell.length_a   1.000
_cell.length_b   1.000
_cell.length_c   1.000
_cell.angle_alpha   90.00
_cell.angle_beta   90.00
_cell.angle_gamma   90.00
#
_symmetry.space_group_name_H-M   'P 1'
#
loop_
_entity.id
_entity.type
_entity.pdbx_description
1 polymer ?
#
loop_
_entity_poly.entity_id
_entity_poly.type
_entity_poly.pdbx_seq_one_letter_code
_entity_poly.pdbx_strand_id
1 'polypeptide(L)'
;MPRARPDFSPKSSTYCYSTYFSSITDPHTFSSMGFSVLLKDLDMWTGEVSEGQQEVTYQLRVTLFDRRHQQFFGKTWKSLAQRMKNNKITFNEVLYFHTLLRVSSTLAVVELVALSLRPDGSQHALGRGFSVLELFSDRPEAPAADGDRRLNLHHGSPRSLLHPLLKDTTDCKHPGSI
;
A
#
# COMPACT_ATOMS: atom_id res chain seq x y z
N MET A 1 22.83 -38.57 -17.99
CA MET A 1 21.57 -37.77 -18.00
C MET A 1 21.50 -36.98 -16.69
N PRO A 2 21.83 -35.68 -16.66
CA PRO A 2 21.63 -34.89 -15.45
C PRO A 2 20.16 -34.43 -15.37
N ARG A 3 19.53 -34.69 -14.23
CA ARG A 3 18.15 -34.32 -13.91
C ARG A 3 18.12 -32.79 -13.71
N ALA A 4 17.34 -32.07 -14.53
CA ALA A 4 17.16 -30.63 -14.40
C ALA A 4 16.63 -30.29 -12.99
N ARG A 5 17.31 -29.36 -12.29
CA ARG A 5 16.79 -28.79 -11.05
C ARG A 5 15.63 -27.86 -11.41
N PRO A 6 14.50 -27.89 -10.69
CA PRO A 6 13.48 -26.87 -10.86
C PRO A 6 14.08 -25.52 -10.41
N ASP A 7 14.08 -24.56 -11.32
CA ASP A 7 14.42 -23.17 -11.07
C ASP A 7 13.32 -22.55 -10.20
N PHE A 8 13.60 -22.42 -8.89
CA PHE A 8 12.78 -21.65 -7.96
C PHE A 8 13.19 -20.17 -8.02
N SER A 9 13.00 -19.55 -9.19
CA SER A 9 12.95 -18.10 -9.29
C SER A 9 11.58 -17.63 -8.78
N PRO A 10 11.48 -16.79 -7.73
CA PRO A 10 10.22 -16.20 -7.36
C PRO A 10 9.78 -15.25 -8.48
N LYS A 11 8.85 -15.70 -9.34
CA LYS A 11 8.18 -14.86 -10.31
C LYS A 11 7.53 -13.69 -9.56
N SER A 12 8.13 -12.50 -9.63
CA SER A 12 7.67 -11.30 -8.91
C SER A 12 6.27 -10.93 -9.41
N SER A 13 5.26 -11.15 -8.56
CA SER A 13 3.93 -10.61 -8.80
C SER A 13 3.91 -9.14 -8.44
N THR A 14 4.05 -8.26 -9.43
CA THR A 14 3.96 -6.82 -9.21
C THR A 14 2.49 -6.40 -9.21
N TYR A 15 2.02 -5.89 -8.08
CA TYR A 15 0.67 -5.31 -7.96
C TYR A 15 0.77 -3.78 -8.09
N CYS A 16 -0.21 -3.16 -8.72
CA CYS A 16 -0.26 -1.70 -8.88
C CYS A 16 -1.65 -1.14 -8.56
N TYR A 17 -1.73 -0.15 -7.67
CA TYR A 17 -2.97 0.54 -7.32
C TYR A 17 -3.15 1.82 -8.10
N SER A 18 -4.34 2.07 -8.63
CA SER A 18 -4.79 3.42 -8.98
C SER A 18 -5.51 4.04 -7.78
N THR A 19 -5.07 5.22 -7.37
CA THR A 19 -5.69 5.99 -6.29
C THR A 19 -5.77 7.46 -6.68
N TYR A 20 -6.76 8.16 -6.16
CA TYR A 20 -6.79 9.61 -6.18
C TYR A 20 -6.63 10.11 -4.74
N PHE A 21 -5.61 10.91 -4.49
CA PHE A 21 -5.35 11.51 -3.18
C PHE A 21 -5.67 12.99 -3.26
N SER A 22 -6.25 13.59 -2.23
CA SER A 22 -6.40 15.03 -2.11
C SER A 22 -6.33 15.51 -0.66
N SER A 23 -5.72 16.67 -0.47
CA SER A 23 -5.77 17.40 0.81
C SER A 23 -6.98 18.33 0.82
N ILE A 24 -7.77 18.27 1.88
CA ILE A 24 -8.91 19.15 2.13
C ILE A 24 -8.41 20.24 3.08
N THR A 25 -7.98 21.37 2.53
CA THR A 25 -7.58 22.55 3.31
C THR A 25 -8.77 23.47 3.52
N ASP A 26 -9.15 23.68 4.78
CA ASP A 26 -10.04 24.76 5.17
C ASP A 26 -9.19 26.02 5.47
N PRO A 27 -9.39 27.14 4.74
CA PRO A 27 -8.62 28.37 4.95
C PRO A 27 -8.83 29.02 6.33
N HIS A 28 -9.83 28.60 7.11
CA HIS A 28 -10.17 29.22 8.39
C HIS A 28 -9.70 28.46 9.63
N THR A 29 -9.18 27.23 9.51
CA THR A 29 -8.71 26.42 10.64
C THR A 29 -7.21 26.10 10.54
N PHE A 30 -6.39 26.95 11.18
CA PHE A 30 -4.93 26.80 11.22
C PHE A 30 -4.41 25.62 12.06
N SER A 31 -5.27 24.81 12.71
CA SER A 31 -4.84 23.75 13.63
C SER A 31 -4.88 22.31 13.08
N SER A 32 -5.75 22.00 12.10
CA SER A 32 -5.95 20.63 11.59
C SER A 32 -5.97 20.54 10.06
N MET A 33 -5.80 19.36 9.47
CA MET A 33 -5.84 19.15 8.01
C MET A 33 -6.66 17.91 7.66
N GLY A 34 -7.58 18.06 6.71
CA GLY A 34 -8.40 16.96 6.19
C GLY A 34 -7.75 16.31 4.98
N PHE A 35 -8.05 15.04 4.77
CA PHE A 35 -7.60 14.28 3.61
C PHE A 35 -8.72 13.39 3.09
N SER A 36 -8.75 13.24 1.76
CA SER A 36 -9.54 12.21 1.10
C SER A 36 -8.66 11.37 0.17
N VAL A 37 -8.80 10.06 0.27
CA VAL A 37 -8.07 9.09 -0.55
C VAL A 37 -9.07 8.12 -1.16
N LEU A 38 -9.27 8.23 -2.47
CA LEU A 38 -10.04 7.28 -3.26
C LEU A 38 -9.14 6.14 -3.70
N LEU A 39 -9.45 4.93 -3.26
CA LEU A 39 -8.76 3.69 -3.66
C LEU A 39 -9.61 3.03 -4.73
N LYS A 40 -9.22 3.19 -6.01
CA LYS A 40 -10.04 2.74 -7.15
C LYS A 40 -9.83 1.26 -7.41
N ASP A 41 -8.70 0.97 -8.02
CA ASP A 41 -8.45 -0.30 -8.69
C ASP A 41 -7.06 -0.82 -8.35
N LEU A 42 -6.94 -2.14 -8.30
CA LEU A 42 -5.68 -2.86 -8.20
C LEU A 42 -5.52 -3.75 -9.43
N ASP A 43 -4.45 -3.55 -10.18
CA ASP A 43 -4.07 -4.41 -11.28
C ASP A 43 -2.95 -5.37 -10.85
N MET A 44 -3.04 -6.63 -11.24
CA MET A 44 -1.98 -7.63 -11.08
C MET A 44 -1.22 -7.85 -12.37
N TRP A 45 0.10 -7.65 -12.34
CA TRP A 45 0.99 -7.96 -13.45
C TRP A 45 1.65 -9.33 -13.26
N THR A 46 0.96 -10.42 -13.63
CA THR A 46 1.59 -11.74 -13.90
C THR A 46 0.76 -12.59 -14.86
N GLY A 47 1.43 -13.19 -15.85
CA GLY A 47 0.87 -13.95 -16.96
C GLY A 47 0.45 -15.41 -16.72
N GLU A 48 0.14 -15.83 -15.48
CA GLU A 48 -0.51 -17.12 -15.24
C GLU A 48 -1.56 -16.93 -14.16
N VAL A 49 -2.82 -16.92 -14.59
CA VAL A 49 -4.00 -16.97 -13.72
C VAL A 49 -3.97 -18.33 -13.04
N SER A 50 -3.70 -18.38 -11.73
CA SER A 50 -4.00 -19.58 -10.97
C SER A 50 -5.51 -19.67 -10.82
N GLU A 51 -6.18 -20.23 -11.84
CA GLU A 51 -7.55 -20.72 -11.75
C GLU A 51 -7.56 -21.76 -10.61
N GLY A 52 -8.03 -21.36 -9.42
CA GLY A 52 -8.04 -22.25 -8.26
C GLY A 52 -8.34 -21.59 -6.92
N GLN A 53 -8.25 -20.26 -6.78
CA GLN A 53 -8.58 -19.56 -5.53
C GLN A 53 -10.02 -19.03 -5.55
N GLN A 54 -11.02 -19.92 -5.67
CA GLN A 54 -12.44 -19.54 -5.76
C GLN A 54 -13.00 -18.90 -4.48
N GLU A 55 -12.27 -18.98 -3.35
CA GLU A 55 -12.71 -18.49 -2.04
C GLU A 55 -11.81 -17.41 -1.41
N VAL A 56 -10.89 -16.84 -2.20
CA VAL A 56 -10.04 -15.74 -1.70
C VAL A 56 -10.69 -14.39 -2.05
N THR A 57 -10.89 -13.57 -1.02
CA THR A 57 -11.25 -12.15 -1.16
C THR A 57 -10.09 -11.29 -0.73
N TYR A 58 -10.09 -10.02 -1.12
CA TYR A 58 -9.00 -9.10 -0.87
C TYR A 58 -9.52 -7.86 -0.17
N GLN A 59 -8.75 -7.35 0.79
CA GLN A 59 -9.09 -6.17 1.56
C GLN A 59 -7.90 -5.21 1.54
N LEU A 60 -8.20 -3.93 1.36
CA LEU A 60 -7.26 -2.85 1.60
C LEU A 60 -7.27 -2.47 3.06
N ARG A 61 -6.08 -2.23 3.60
CA ARG A 61 -5.90 -1.70 4.95
C ARG A 61 -5.04 -0.46 4.89
N VAL A 62 -5.49 0.61 5.55
CA VAL A 62 -4.72 1.85 5.63
C VAL A 62 -4.42 2.17 7.08
N THR A 63 -3.14 2.32 7.40
CA THR A 63 -2.66 2.61 8.76
C THR A 63 -1.66 3.75 8.69
N LEU A 64 -1.70 4.65 9.68
CA LEU A 64 -0.71 5.72 9.77
C LEU A 64 0.60 5.20 10.35
N PHE A 65 1.72 5.69 9.83
CA PHE A 65 3.06 5.34 10.27
C PHE A 65 3.90 6.59 10.43
N ASP A 66 4.56 6.71 11.58
CA ASP A 66 5.53 7.77 11.82
C ASP A 66 6.92 7.24 11.51
N ARG A 67 7.51 7.72 10.42
CA ARG A 67 8.87 7.34 9.99
C ARG A 67 9.94 7.75 11.00
N ARG A 68 9.74 8.87 11.71
CA ARG A 68 10.73 9.40 12.67
C ARG A 68 10.80 8.51 13.91
N HIS A 69 9.64 8.11 14.43
CA HIS A 69 9.55 7.26 15.63
C HIS A 69 9.46 5.76 15.30
N GLN A 70 9.39 5.40 14.02
CA GLN A 70 9.25 4.04 13.52
C GLN A 70 8.09 3.29 14.18
N GLN A 71 6.91 3.90 14.20
CA GLN A 71 5.74 3.32 14.84
C GLN A 71 4.48 3.50 14.01
N PHE A 72 3.66 2.46 13.98
CA PHE A 72 2.29 2.57 13.50
C PHE A 72 1.42 3.21 14.57
N PHE A 73 0.51 4.07 14.17
CA PHE A 73 -0.39 4.75 15.10
C PHE A 73 -1.79 4.95 14.49
N GLY A 74 -2.73 5.30 15.36
CA GLY A 74 -4.13 5.50 14.99
C GLY A 74 -4.86 4.18 14.69
N LYS A 75 -6.10 4.32 14.21
CA LYS A 75 -6.94 3.18 13.83
C LYS A 75 -6.62 2.77 12.39
N THR A 76 -6.46 1.46 12.17
CA THR A 76 -6.37 0.92 10.81
C THR A 76 -7.75 0.94 10.16
N TRP A 77 -7.89 1.69 9.07
CA TRP A 77 -9.05 1.61 8.21
C TRP A 77 -8.99 0.34 7.35
N LYS A 78 -10.16 -0.24 7.04
CA LYS A 78 -10.29 -1.46 6.26
C LYS A 78 -11.41 -1.28 5.23
N SER A 79 -11.13 -1.63 3.99
CA SER A 79 -12.13 -1.69 2.94
C SER A 79 -13.07 -2.89 3.13
N LEU A 80 -14.16 -2.89 2.36
CA LEU A 80 -14.90 -4.13 2.10
C LEU A 80 -14.00 -5.13 1.37
N ALA A 81 -14.27 -6.41 1.63
CA ALA A 81 -13.56 -7.50 0.98
C ALA A 81 -14.09 -7.68 -0.45
N GLN A 82 -13.19 -7.64 -1.44
CA GLN A 82 -13.51 -7.69 -2.86
C GLN A 82 -12.92 -8.94 -3.52
N ARG A 83 -13.62 -9.49 -4.51
CA ARG A 83 -13.09 -10.59 -5.33
C ARG A 83 -12.28 -10.03 -6.50
N MET A 84 -11.24 -10.75 -6.85
CA MET A 84 -10.47 -10.49 -8.06
C MET A 84 -11.22 -11.01 -9.29
N LYS A 85 -11.29 -10.19 -10.34
CA LYS A 85 -11.90 -10.53 -11.63
C LYS A 85 -10.95 -10.07 -12.74
N ASN A 86 -10.61 -10.97 -13.67
CA ASN A 86 -9.74 -10.67 -14.82
C ASN A 86 -8.44 -9.92 -14.42
N ASN A 87 -7.74 -10.42 -13.41
CA ASN A 87 -6.52 -9.82 -12.87
C ASN A 87 -6.65 -8.41 -12.26
N LYS A 88 -7.89 -8.00 -11.97
CA LYS A 88 -8.22 -6.69 -11.41
C LYS A 88 -9.09 -6.82 -10.17
N ILE A 89 -8.90 -5.93 -9.19
CA ILE A 89 -9.77 -5.78 -8.03
C ILE A 89 -10.25 -4.33 -7.99
N THR A 90 -11.56 -4.13 -7.93
CA THR A 90 -12.16 -2.80 -7.80
C THR A 90 -12.68 -2.63 -6.39
N PHE A 91 -12.14 -1.64 -5.68
CA PHE A 91 -12.59 -1.25 -4.34
C PHE A 91 -13.54 -0.07 -4.44
N ASN A 92 -13.13 0.98 -5.15
CA ASN A 92 -13.87 2.23 -5.31
C ASN A 92 -14.38 2.82 -3.98
N GLU A 93 -13.55 2.74 -2.95
CA GLU A 93 -13.85 3.23 -1.61
C GLU A 93 -13.05 4.50 -1.32
N VAL A 94 -13.69 5.46 -0.64
CA VAL A 94 -13.04 6.71 -0.22
C VAL A 94 -12.76 6.64 1.27
N LEU A 95 -11.49 6.83 1.63
CA LEU A 95 -11.04 7.02 2.98
C LEU A 95 -10.96 8.53 3.27
N TYR A 96 -11.76 8.98 4.22
CA TYR A 96 -11.68 10.32 4.80
C TYR A 96 -11.01 10.25 6.16
N PHE A 97 -10.03 11.10 6.40
CA PHE A 97 -9.48 11.26 7.74
C PHE A 97 -9.03 12.70 7.98
N HIS A 98 -9.02 13.06 9.26
CA HIS A 98 -8.62 14.36 9.73
C HIS A 98 -7.53 14.18 10.78
N THR A 99 -6.48 15.00 10.69
CA THR A 99 -5.37 14.93 11.64
C THR A 99 -4.89 16.32 12.03
N LEU A 100 -4.54 16.45 13.31
CA LEU A 100 -3.84 17.61 13.87
C LEU A 100 -2.33 17.50 13.67
N LEU A 101 -1.82 16.30 13.40
CA LEU A 101 -0.40 16.00 13.26
C LEU A 101 0.05 16.38 11.85
N ARG A 102 0.46 17.64 11.66
CA ARG A 102 1.04 18.16 10.41
C ARG A 102 2.55 17.97 10.38
N VAL A 103 2.99 16.71 10.38
CA VAL A 103 4.42 16.36 10.44
C VAL A 103 4.77 15.52 9.23
N SER A 104 5.79 15.92 8.45
CA SER A 104 6.25 15.24 7.23
C SER A 104 6.81 13.83 7.45
N SER A 105 7.06 13.43 8.70
CA SER A 105 7.37 12.03 9.01
C SER A 105 6.14 11.12 8.98
N THR A 106 4.93 11.67 8.87
CA THR A 106 3.67 10.92 8.86
C THR A 106 3.35 10.40 7.46
N LEU A 107 3.24 9.08 7.36
CA LEU A 107 2.89 8.34 6.14
C LEU A 107 1.56 7.60 6.33
N ALA A 108 0.81 7.43 5.26
CA ALA A 108 -0.24 6.42 5.18
C ALA A 108 0.31 5.16 4.51
N VAL A 109 0.24 4.04 5.20
CA VAL A 109 0.65 2.73 4.68
C VAL A 109 -0.58 2.00 4.18
N VAL A 110 -0.60 1.68 2.89
CA VAL A 110 -1.67 0.95 2.21
C VAL A 110 -1.23 -0.50 2.04
N GLU A 111 -1.84 -1.43 2.75
CA GLU A 111 -1.56 -2.87 2.71
C GLU A 111 -2.67 -3.62 1.95
N LEU A 112 -2.26 -4.53 1.06
CA LEU A 112 -3.14 -5.54 0.47
C LEU A 112 -3.17 -6.78 1.35
N VAL A 113 -4.36 -7.22 1.72
CA VAL A 113 -4.54 -8.44 2.50
C VAL A 113 -5.46 -9.41 1.75
N ALA A 114 -4.97 -10.62 1.50
CA ALA A 114 -5.78 -11.74 1.05
C ALA A 114 -6.48 -12.38 2.25
N LEU A 115 -7.79 -12.59 2.13
CA LEU A 115 -8.67 -13.18 3.11
C LEU A 115 -9.17 -14.52 2.55
N SER A 116 -8.89 -15.61 3.26
CA SER A 116 -9.39 -16.94 2.94
C SER A 116 -10.15 -17.52 4.12
N LEU A 117 -11.31 -18.13 3.87
CA LEU A 117 -12.02 -18.87 4.90
C LEU A 117 -11.30 -20.20 5.14
N ARG A 118 -11.08 -20.54 6.40
CA ARG A 118 -10.55 -21.85 6.80
C ARG A 118 -11.71 -22.84 6.99
N PRO A 119 -11.47 -24.16 6.87
CA PRO A 119 -12.50 -25.17 7.08
C PRO A 119 -13.15 -25.14 8.47
N ASP A 120 -12.45 -24.58 9.46
CA ASP A 120 -12.95 -24.38 10.83
C ASP A 120 -13.86 -23.15 10.98
N GLY A 121 -14.16 -22.44 9.89
CA GLY A 121 -14.97 -21.22 9.86
C GLY A 121 -14.21 -19.94 10.24
N SER A 122 -12.93 -20.02 10.62
CA SER A 122 -12.11 -18.84 10.90
C SER A 122 -11.60 -18.18 9.61
N GLN A 123 -11.40 -16.87 9.61
CA GLN A 123 -10.76 -16.17 8.50
C GLN A 123 -9.24 -16.10 8.69
N HIS A 124 -8.52 -16.52 7.67
CA HIS A 124 -7.08 -16.31 7.56
C HIS A 124 -6.79 -15.05 6.75
N ALA A 125 -5.93 -14.18 7.27
CA ALA A 125 -5.55 -12.92 6.65
C ALA A 125 -4.04 -12.91 6.36
N LEU A 126 -3.67 -12.82 5.09
CA LEU A 126 -2.28 -12.83 4.63
C LEU A 126 -1.94 -11.54 3.87
N GLY A 127 -0.93 -10.80 4.34
CA GLY A 127 -0.40 -9.64 3.64
C GLY A 127 0.23 -10.05 2.31
N ARG A 128 -0.17 -9.40 1.21
CA ARG A 128 0.33 -9.65 -0.15
C ARG A 128 1.33 -8.60 -0.62
N GLY A 129 1.29 -7.42 -0.01
CA GLY A 129 2.20 -6.34 -0.27
C GLY A 129 1.69 -5.04 0.35
N PHE A 130 2.52 -4.01 0.35
CA PHE A 130 2.14 -2.70 0.84
C PHE A 130 2.82 -1.57 0.07
N SER A 131 2.22 -0.39 0.08
CA SER A 131 2.79 0.84 -0.44
C SER A 131 2.68 1.94 0.62
N VAL A 132 3.46 3.00 0.45
CA VAL A 132 3.41 4.18 1.32
C VAL A 132 2.93 5.40 0.53
N LEU A 133 2.17 6.25 1.20
CA LEU A 133 1.70 7.55 0.74
C LEU A 133 2.21 8.61 1.69
N GLU A 134 2.99 9.56 1.19
CA GLU A 134 3.37 10.75 1.95
C GLU A 134 2.16 11.68 2.07
N LEU A 135 1.76 11.98 3.32
CA LEU A 135 0.59 12.81 3.57
C LEU A 135 0.92 14.30 3.57
N PHE A 136 2.15 14.62 3.98
CA PHE A 136 2.68 15.98 4.00
C PHE A 136 4.03 15.95 3.27
N SER A 137 4.18 16.76 2.23
CA SER A 137 5.44 16.93 1.53
C SER A 137 6.07 18.26 1.92
N ASP A 138 7.33 18.22 2.37
CA ASP A 138 8.15 19.41 2.63
C ASP A 138 8.81 19.95 1.34
N ARG A 139 8.62 19.28 0.19
CA ARG A 139 9.28 19.60 -1.07
C ARG A 139 8.37 20.43 -1.98
N PRO A 140 8.67 21.70 -2.22
CA PRO A 140 7.86 22.57 -3.09
C PRO A 140 7.88 22.16 -4.57
N GLU A 141 8.88 21.39 -5.04
CA GLU A 141 8.95 20.92 -6.43
C GLU A 141 8.40 19.51 -6.68
N ALA A 142 7.93 18.79 -5.65
CA ALA A 142 7.27 17.50 -5.88
C ALA A 142 5.87 17.74 -6.47
N PRO A 143 5.43 16.95 -7.47
CA PRO A 143 4.04 17.05 -7.92
C PRO A 143 3.13 16.91 -6.71
N ALA A 144 2.16 17.82 -6.59
CA ALA A 144 1.27 17.91 -5.45
C ALA A 144 0.83 16.51 -5.01
N ALA A 145 0.81 16.26 -3.70
CA ALA A 145 0.25 15.02 -3.14
C ALA A 145 -1.12 14.72 -3.79
N ASP A 146 -1.85 15.78 -4.13
CA ASP A 146 -3.13 15.82 -4.81
C ASP A 146 -3.09 15.31 -6.27
N GLY A 147 -4.02 14.43 -6.63
CA GLY A 147 -4.19 13.91 -7.97
C GLY A 147 -4.28 12.39 -8.08
N ASP A 148 -4.46 11.92 -9.33
CA ASP A 148 -4.48 10.50 -9.67
C ASP A 148 -3.05 9.94 -9.67
N ARG A 149 -2.85 8.82 -8.98
CA ARG A 149 -1.55 8.20 -8.73
C ARG A 149 -1.63 6.70 -8.94
N ARG A 150 -0.53 6.14 -9.46
CA ARG A 150 -0.31 4.70 -9.50
C ARG A 150 0.72 4.31 -8.45
N LEU A 151 0.35 3.46 -7.49
CA LEU A 151 1.22 2.98 -6.42
C LEU A 151 1.63 1.54 -6.66
N ASN A 152 2.93 1.28 -6.71
CA ASN A 152 3.44 -0.09 -6.80
C ASN A 152 3.50 -0.72 -5.41
N LEU A 153 3.06 -1.98 -5.29
CA LEU A 153 3.25 -2.71 -4.05
C LEU A 153 4.67 -3.21 -3.90
N HIS A 154 5.23 -2.93 -2.73
CA HIS A 154 6.39 -3.65 -2.22
C HIS A 154 5.93 -5.02 -1.71
N HIS A 155 6.70 -6.04 -2.04
CA HIS A 155 6.49 -7.39 -1.52
C HIS A 155 6.75 -7.43 -0.01
N GLY A 156 5.98 -8.26 0.69
CA GLY A 156 6.14 -8.50 2.12
C GLY A 156 5.14 -7.73 2.99
N SER A 157 5.45 -7.65 4.29
CA SER A 157 4.57 -7.03 5.29
C SER A 157 5.00 -5.58 5.57
N PRO A 158 4.05 -4.66 5.87
CA PRO A 158 4.35 -3.34 6.42
C PRO A 158 5.32 -3.34 7.61
N ARG A 159 5.39 -4.45 8.35
CA ARG A 159 6.36 -4.63 9.45
C ARG A 159 7.81 -4.50 9.01
N SER A 160 8.11 -4.67 7.73
CA SER A 160 9.45 -4.39 7.17
C SER A 160 9.88 -2.94 7.39
N LEU A 161 8.94 -1.97 7.47
CA LEU A 161 9.24 -0.58 7.81
C LEU A 161 9.85 -0.39 9.20
N LEU A 162 9.67 -1.37 10.09
CA LEU A 162 10.26 -1.39 11.43
C LEU A 162 11.66 -2.01 11.44
N HIS A 163 12.13 -2.52 10.29
CA HIS A 163 13.38 -3.24 10.23
C HIS A 163 14.57 -2.27 10.34
N PRO A 164 15.49 -2.45 11.31
CA PRO A 164 16.61 -1.53 11.54
C PRO A 164 17.52 -1.29 10.32
N LEU A 165 17.59 -2.23 9.37
CA LEU A 165 18.41 -2.11 8.16
C LEU A 165 17.82 -1.18 7.08
N LEU A 166 16.55 -0.77 7.18
CA LEU A 166 15.97 0.25 6.27
C LEU A 166 16.21 1.69 6.78
N LYS A 167 16.99 1.86 7.85
CA LYS A 167 17.33 3.17 8.44
C LYS A 167 18.15 4.09 7.52
N ASP A 168 18.78 3.56 6.47
CA ASP A 168 19.75 4.32 5.65
C ASP A 168 19.40 4.48 4.15
N THR A 169 18.24 4.02 3.66
CA THR A 169 17.95 4.09 2.21
C THR A 169 17.28 5.38 1.73
N THR A 170 17.49 6.52 2.41
CA THR A 170 17.05 7.84 1.89
C THR A 170 17.99 8.46 0.86
N ASP A 171 19.09 7.78 0.48
CA ASP A 171 19.89 8.15 -0.68
C ASP A 171 19.88 7.03 -1.73
N CYS A 172 18.90 7.03 -2.62
CA CYS A 172 19.12 6.48 -3.95
C CYS A 172 20.03 7.46 -4.72
N LYS A 173 21.33 7.49 -4.37
CA LYS A 173 22.35 7.97 -5.31
C LYS A 173 22.31 7.05 -6.52
N HIS A 174 22.10 7.62 -7.70
CA HIS A 174 22.31 6.93 -8.96
C HIS A 174 23.71 6.29 -8.98
N PRO A 175 23.84 4.96 -9.19
CA PRO A 175 25.11 4.39 -9.62
C PRO A 175 25.21 4.63 -11.12
N GLY A 176 25.87 5.71 -11.51
CA GLY A 176 26.15 5.99 -12.93
C GLY A 176 26.28 7.45 -13.26
N SER A 177 27.40 8.06 -12.89
CA SER A 177 27.94 9.21 -13.61
C SER A 177 29.38 8.84 -13.96
N ILE A 178 29.62 8.73 -15.27
CA ILE A 178 30.94 8.56 -15.88
C ILE A 178 31.82 9.73 -15.48
#